data_AF-S7TD17-F1
#
_entry.id   AF-S7TD17-F1
#
_cell.length_a   1.000
_cell.length_b   1.000
_cell.length_c   1.000
_cell.angle_alpha   90.00
_cell.angle_beta   90.00
_cell.angle_gamma   90.00
#
_symmetry.space_group_name_H-M   'P 1'
#
loop_
_entity.id
_entity.type
_entity.pdbx_description
1 polymer ?
#
loop_
_entity_poly.entity_id
_entity_poly.type
_entity_poly.pdbx_seq_one_letter_code
_entity_poly.pdbx_strand_id
1 'polypeptide(L)'
;MSPDMKAWLAIAGMALVTYLTRAAGLFLSSRMNLSPRGEAFLGALPGSILTAIVAPAVLAQGTPEALASAITVAVAAWRKNLPLAMLAGVVAVYVLRLILN
;
A
#
# COMPACT_ATOMS: atom_id res chain seq x y z
N MET A 1 8.78 10.06 35.02
CA MET A 1 9.52 9.57 33.84
C MET A 1 9.45 10.65 32.78
N SER A 2 10.60 11.22 32.40
CA SER A 2 10.68 12.24 31.35
C SER A 2 10.03 11.74 30.04
N PRO A 3 9.40 12.62 29.25
CA PRO A 3 8.76 12.26 27.98
C PRO A 3 9.63 11.41 27.06
N ASP A 4 10.95 11.62 27.10
CA ASP A 4 11.93 10.94 26.24
C ASP A 4 12.03 9.44 26.54
N MET A 5 12.01 9.03 27.81
CA MET A 5 12.13 7.61 28.17
C MET A 5 10.92 6.81 27.64
N LYS A 6 9.72 7.41 27.69
CA LYS A 6 8.51 6.78 27.15
C LYS A 6 8.58 6.66 25.63
N ALA A 7 9.09 7.68 24.93
CA ALA A 7 9.29 7.64 23.49
C ALA A 7 10.30 6.56 23.08
N TRP A 8 11.44 6.46 23.77
CA TRP A 8 12.43 5.42 23.51
C TRP A 8 11.90 4.01 23.75
N LEU A 9 11.17 3.79 24.86
CA LEU A 9 10.53 2.52 25.14
C LEU A 9 9.45 2.18 24.08
N ALA A 10 8.68 3.17 23.62
CA ALA A 10 7.69 2.96 22.57
C ALA A 10 8.34 2.57 21.25
N ILE A 11 9.40 3.27 20.82
CA ILE A 11 10.15 2.95 19.60
C ILE A 11 10.75 1.55 19.69
N ALA A 12 11.39 1.22 20.82
CA ALA A 12 11.96 -0.12 21.04
C ALA A 12 10.88 -1.21 21.01
N GLY A 13 9.73 -0.96 21.62
CA GLY A 13 8.58 -1.87 21.59
C GLY A 13 8.00 -2.05 20.18
N MET A 14 7.79 -0.96 19.44
CA MET A 14 7.32 -0.99 18.05
C MET A 14 8.31 -1.75 17.16
N ALA A 15 9.61 -1.49 17.32
CA ALA A 15 10.66 -2.18 16.59
C ALA A 15 10.63 -3.68 16.89
N LEU A 16 10.58 -4.06 18.17
CA LEU A 16 10.53 -5.46 18.61
C LEU A 16 9.33 -6.19 17.99
N VAL A 17 8.11 -5.65 18.11
CA VAL A 17 6.90 -6.25 17.54
C VAL A 17 6.97 -6.34 16.00
N THR A 18 7.47 -5.30 15.34
CA THR A 18 7.63 -5.28 13.87
C THR A 18 8.62 -6.35 13.41
N TYR A 19 9.75 -6.50 14.08
CA TYR A 19 10.74 -7.51 13.74
C TYR A 19 10.25 -8.92 14.06
N LEU A 20 9.59 -9.12 15.20
CA LEU A 20 9.02 -10.43 15.56
C LEU A 20 7.96 -10.88 14.56
N THR A 21 7.06 -10.01 14.15
CA THR A 21 6.03 -10.34 13.14
C THR A 21 6.63 -10.68 11.78
N ARG A 22 7.63 -9.92 11.32
CA ARG A 22 8.36 -10.23 10.08
C ARG A 22 9.13 -11.53 10.17
N ALA A 23 9.89 -11.73 11.25
CA ALA A 23 10.69 -12.93 11.46
C ALA A 23 9.82 -14.18 11.57
N ALA A 24 8.68 -14.09 12.27
CA ALA A 24 7.71 -15.17 12.35
C ALA A 24 7.16 -15.56 10.97
N GLY A 25 6.83 -14.58 10.13
CA GLY A 25 6.36 -14.83 8.75
C GLY A 25 7.41 -15.53 7.90
N LEU A 26 8.66 -15.07 7.93
CA LEU A 26 9.78 -15.69 7.20
C LEU A 26 10.09 -17.11 7.72
N PHE A 27 10.12 -17.28 9.04
CA PHE A 27 10.34 -18.57 9.68
C PHE A 27 9.26 -19.59 9.31
N LEU A 28 7.99 -19.19 9.40
CA LEU A 28 6.87 -20.05 9.07
C LEU A 28 6.87 -20.40 7.58
N SER A 29 7.12 -19.42 6.70
CA SER A 29 7.25 -19.65 5.26
C SER A 29 8.40 -20.61 4.92
N SER A 30 9.51 -20.57 5.65
CA SER A 30 10.66 -21.46 5.41
C SER A 30 10.43 -22.92 5.84
N ARG A 31 9.44 -23.15 6.70
CA ARG A 31 9.12 -24.48 7.26
C ARG A 31 7.88 -25.12 6.65
N MET A 32 7.06 -24.34 5.92
CA MET A 32 5.86 -24.83 5.27
C MET A 32 6.15 -25.27 3.83
N ASN A 33 5.94 -26.56 3.53
CA ASN A 33 5.82 -27.04 2.16
C ASN A 33 4.42 -26.71 1.65
N LEU A 34 4.29 -25.56 1.01
CA LEU A 34 3.01 -25.12 0.45
C LEU A 34 2.65 -25.97 -0.77
N SER A 35 1.37 -26.27 -0.93
CA SER A 35 0.86 -26.81 -2.20
C SER A 35 0.94 -25.73 -3.29
N PRO A 36 0.96 -26.08 -4.58
CA PRO A 36 0.96 -25.10 -5.67
C PRO A 36 -0.15 -24.03 -5.57
N ARG A 37 -1.30 -24.40 -5.00
CA ARG A 37 -2.41 -23.48 -4.74
C ARG A 37 -2.10 -22.49 -3.61
N GLY A 38 -1.41 -22.94 -2.56
CA GLY A 38 -1.00 -22.12 -1.43
C GLY A 38 0.03 -21.07 -1.84
N GLU A 39 1.02 -21.43 -2.66
CA GLU A 39 2.01 -20.48 -3.19
C GLU A 39 1.37 -19.42 -4.08
N ALA A 40 0.47 -19.82 -4.99
CA ALA A 40 -0.26 -18.89 -5.85
C ALA A 40 -1.13 -17.93 -5.03
N PHE A 41 -1.80 -18.42 -3.98
CA PHE A 41 -2.59 -17.60 -3.07
C PHE A 41 -1.72 -16.57 -2.32
N LEU A 42 -0.64 -17.01 -1.69
CA LEU A 42 0.27 -16.11 -0.97
C LEU A 42 0.93 -15.08 -1.90
N GLY A 43 1.27 -15.46 -3.13
CA GLY A 43 1.80 -14.55 -4.14
C GLY A 43 0.80 -13.47 -4.59
N ALA A 44 -0.50 -13.73 -4.51
CA ALA A 44 -1.55 -12.78 -4.86
C ALA A 44 -1.96 -11.85 -3.69
N LEU A 45 -1.62 -12.20 -2.45
CA LEU A 45 -1.97 -11.40 -1.26
C LEU A 45 -1.41 -9.97 -1.29
N PRO A 46 -0.14 -9.70 -1.61
CA PRO A 46 0.41 -8.35 -1.53
C PRO A 46 -0.33 -7.34 -2.41
N GLY A 47 -0.59 -7.72 -3.67
CA GLY A 47 -1.32 -6.86 -4.60
C GLY A 47 -2.79 -6.70 -4.24
N SER A 48 -3.45 -7.78 -3.81
CA SER A 48 -4.87 -7.75 -3.47
C SER A 48 -5.16 -6.94 -2.20
N ILE A 49 -4.33 -7.04 -1.16
CA ILE A 49 -4.46 -6.24 0.07
C ILE A 49 -4.31 -4.76 -0.23
N LEU A 50 -3.29 -4.36 -1.00
CA LEU A 50 -3.10 -2.96 -1.40
C LEU A 50 -4.30 -2.45 -2.18
N THR A 51 -4.81 -3.25 -3.12
CA THR A 51 -5.99 -2.89 -3.91
C THR A 51 -7.24 -2.74 -3.03
N ALA A 52 -7.44 -3.65 -2.08
CA ALA A 52 -8.58 -3.61 -1.15
C ALA A 52 -8.55 -2.40 -0.21
N ILE A 53 -7.37 -1.87 0.12
CA ILE A 53 -7.22 -0.65 0.93
C ILE A 53 -7.38 0.60 0.06
N VAL A 54 -6.74 0.63 -1.10
CA VAL A 54 -6.70 1.80 -1.97
C VAL A 54 -8.05 2.04 -2.65
N ALA A 55 -8.69 1.00 -3.20
CA ALA A 55 -9.96 1.12 -3.92
C ALA A 55 -11.03 1.91 -3.16
N PRO A 56 -11.40 1.56 -1.90
CA PRO A 56 -12.36 2.36 -1.14
C PRO A 56 -11.82 3.76 -0.81
N ALA A 57 -10.52 3.91 -0.56
CA ALA A 57 -9.93 5.20 -0.22
C ALA A 57 -10.04 6.24 -1.34
N VAL A 58 -9.97 5.82 -2.62
CA VAL A 58 -10.15 6.73 -3.77
C VAL A 58 -11.61 6.88 -4.19
N LEU A 59 -12.45 5.86 -3.98
CA LEU A 59 -13.87 5.95 -4.30
C LEU A 59 -14.68 6.75 -3.25
N ALA A 60 -14.24 6.77 -1.98
CA ALA A 60 -14.96 7.44 -0.90
C ALA A 60 -14.65 8.95 -0.79
N GLN A 61 -13.56 9.44 -1.39
CA GLN A 61 -13.15 10.84 -1.25
C GLN A 61 -13.87 11.82 -2.18
N GLY A 62 -14.31 11.36 -3.36
CA GLY A 62 -15.00 12.22 -4.32
C GLY A 62 -14.82 11.78 -5.77
N THR A 63 -15.57 12.42 -6.67
CA THR A 63 -15.42 12.21 -8.11
C THR A 63 -14.04 12.64 -8.65
N PRO A 64 -13.38 13.71 -8.16
CA PRO A 64 -12.02 14.07 -8.59
C PRO A 64 -11.00 12.96 -8.31
N GLU A 65 -11.03 12.39 -7.11
CA GLU A 65 -10.10 11.34 -6.67
C GLU A 65 -10.32 10.04 -7.44
N ALA A 66 -11.57 9.65 -7.65
CA ALA A 66 -11.91 8.48 -8.46
C ALA A 66 -11.39 8.61 -9.89
N LEU A 67 -11.62 9.75 -10.56
CA LEU A 67 -11.17 9.99 -11.94
C LEU A 67 -9.64 10.02 -12.05
N ALA A 68 -8.96 10.70 -11.12
CA ALA A 68 -7.51 10.75 -11.13
C ALA A 68 -6.87 9.38 -10.85
N SER A 69 -7.50 8.54 -10.02
CA SER A 69 -7.07 7.16 -9.80
C SER A 69 -7.18 6.32 -11.07
N ALA A 70 -8.26 6.48 -11.85
CA ALA A 70 -8.44 5.82 -13.14
C ALA A 70 -7.37 6.25 -14.15
N ILE A 71 -7.06 7.56 -14.21
CA ILE A 71 -5.97 8.09 -15.05
C ILE A 71 -4.62 7.49 -14.65
N THR A 72 -4.34 7.41 -13.35
CA THR A 72 -3.10 6.81 -12.82
C THR A 72 -2.95 5.36 -13.27
N VAL A 73 -4.02 4.56 -13.15
CA VAL A 73 -4.04 3.15 -13.57
C VAL A 73 -3.85 3.03 -15.09
N ALA A 74 -4.52 3.88 -15.88
CA ALA A 74 -4.40 3.88 -17.34
C ALA A 74 -2.96 4.19 -17.79
N VAL A 75 -2.32 5.22 -17.21
CA VAL A 75 -0.94 5.59 -17.52
C VAL A 75 0.05 4.50 -17.09
N ALA A 76 -0.17 3.89 -15.91
CA ALA A 76 0.65 2.78 -15.44
C ALA A 76 0.57 1.58 -16.40
N ALA A 77 -0.64 1.22 -16.87
CA ALA A 77 -0.86 0.12 -17.80
C ALA A 77 -0.23 0.37 -19.18
N TRP A 78 -0.30 1.60 -19.70
CA TRP A 78 0.25 1.94 -21.01
C TRP A 78 1.77 2.09 -21.03
N ARG A 79 2.35 2.80 -20.05
CA ARG A 79 3.78 3.14 -20.09
C ARG A 79 4.66 2.19 -19.29
N LYS A 80 4.07 1.35 -18.42
CA LYS A 80 4.79 0.47 -17.48
C LYS A 80 5.88 1.20 -16.68
N ASN A 81 5.74 2.52 -16.51
CA ASN A 81 6.68 3.40 -15.84
C ASN A 81 5.97 4.05 -14.64
N LEU A 82 6.28 3.51 -13.45
CA LEU A 82 5.67 3.91 -12.18
C LEU A 82 5.83 5.40 -11.87
N PRO A 83 7.04 6.01 -11.97
CA PRO A 83 7.21 7.46 -11.79
C PRO A 83 6.29 8.31 -12.67
N LEU A 84 6.13 7.96 -13.95
CA LEU A 84 5.25 8.70 -14.86
C LEU A 84 3.78 8.57 -14.47
N ALA A 85 3.34 7.38 -14.06
CA ALA A 85 1.97 7.17 -13.58
C ALA A 85 1.68 7.99 -12.31
N MET A 86 2.62 8.02 -11.37
CA MET A 86 2.51 8.82 -10.15
C MET A 86 2.38 10.32 -10.46
N LEU A 87 3.25 10.85 -11.32
CA LEU A 87 3.19 12.26 -11.74
C LEU A 87 1.85 12.59 -12.41
N ALA A 88 1.40 11.74 -13.34
CA ALA A 88 0.12 11.92 -14.02
C ALA A 88 -1.06 11.92 -13.03
N GLY A 89 -1.06 11.02 -12.05
CA GLY A 89 -2.07 10.95 -11.00
C GLY A 89 -2.13 12.20 -10.12
N VAL A 90 -0.96 12.66 -9.64
CA VAL A 90 -0.87 13.86 -8.79
C VAL A 90 -1.36 15.10 -9.54
N VAL A 91 -0.90 15.28 -10.78
CA VAL A 91 -1.34 16.40 -11.63
C VAL A 91 -2.83 16.30 -11.92
N ALA A 92 -3.35 15.10 -12.20
CA ALA A 92 -4.77 14.88 -12.45
C ALA A 92 -5.63 15.27 -11.23
N VAL A 93 -5.32 14.77 -10.02
CA VAL A 93 -6.07 15.13 -8.80
C VAL A 93 -6.07 16.64 -8.61
N TYR A 94 -4.90 17.28 -8.72
CA TYR A 94 -4.77 18.72 -8.53
C TYR A 94 -5.66 19.52 -9.50
N VAL A 95 -5.61 19.20 -10.79
CA VAL A 95 -6.42 19.88 -11.82
C VAL A 95 -7.91 19.58 -11.64
N LEU A 96 -8.28 18.32 -11.38
CA LEU A 96 -9.67 17.94 -11.16
C LEU A 96 -10.26 18.64 -9.93
N ARG A 97 -9.49 18.78 -8.85
CA ARG A 97 -9.93 19.56 -7.68
C ARG A 97 -10.13 21.04 -7.99
N LEU A 98 -9.28 21.65 -8.83
CA LEU A 98 -9.47 23.06 -9.22
C LEU A 98 -10.72 23.30 -10.09
N ILE A 99 -11.16 22.29 -10.84
CA ILE A 99 -12.28 22.42 -11.78
C ILE A 99 -13.61 22.01 -11.14
N LEU A 100 -13.61 20.98 -10.30
CA LEU A 100 -14.83 20.37 -9.73
C LEU A 100 -15.13 20.80 -8.29
N ASN A 101 -14.23 21.53 -7.62
CA ASN A 101 -14.38 21.98 -6.23
C ASN A 101 -14.18 23.49 -6.12
#